data_AF-A0A645CRG2-F1
#
_entry.id   AF-A0A645CRG2-F1
#
_cell.length_a   1.000
_cell.length_b   1.000
_cell.length_c   1.000
_cell.angle_alpha   90.00
_cell.angle_beta   90.00
_cell.angle_gamma   90.00
#
_symmetry.space_group_name_H-M   'P 1'
#
loop_
_entity.id
_entity.type
_entity.pdbx_description
1 polymer ?
#
loop_
_entity_poly.entity_id
_entity_poly.type
_entity_poly.pdbx_seq_one_letter_code
_entity_poly.pdbx_strand_id
1 'polypeptide(L)'
;MAFVVLASSQLFYSLSLRSESKSIFQIGIFSNIYLVGAIVVGLILQMSVIEIAPLAAMFKCVNLNANDWEMVFVFALMPLVVNEIEKLVTRMKSKSDD
;
A
#
# COMPACT_ATOMS: atom_id res chain seq x y z
N MET A 1 -2.14 15.68 1.58
CA MET A 1 -2.17 14.44 2.37
C MET A 1 -3.05 13.37 1.74
N ALA A 2 -4.39 13.54 1.63
CA ALA A 2 -5.31 12.48 1.19
C ALA A 2 -4.96 11.79 -0.14
N PHE A 3 -4.56 12.54 -1.18
CA PHE A 3 -4.16 11.96 -2.47
C PHE A 3 -3.00 10.97 -2.33
N VAL A 4 -1.97 11.33 -1.57
CA VAL A 4 -0.78 10.50 -1.35
C VAL A 4 -1.14 9.28 -0.51
N VAL A 5 -1.92 9.48 0.56
CA VAL A 5 -2.43 8.38 1.39
C VAL A 5 -3.17 7.36 0.54
N LEU A 6 -4.15 7.79 -0.25
CA LEU A 6 -4.97 6.89 -1.05
C LEU A 6 -4.16 6.16 -2.13
N ALA A 7 -3.29 6.86 -2.85
CA ALA A 7 -2.51 6.23 -3.90
C ALA A 7 -1.47 5.25 -3.32
N SER A 8 -0.73 5.66 -2.28
CA SER A 8 0.19 4.76 -1.57
C SER A 8 -0.52 3.57 -0.93
N SER A 9 -1.74 3.77 -0.41
CA SER A 9 -2.51 2.68 0.18
C SER A 9 -2.89 1.62 -0.85
N GLN A 10 -3.24 2.02 -2.08
CA GLN A 10 -3.52 1.07 -3.15
C GLN A 10 -2.29 0.27 -3.56
N LEU A 11 -1.11 0.92 -3.59
CA LEU A 11 0.15 0.23 -3.88
C LEU A 11 0.46 -0.83 -2.83
N PHE A 12 0.35 -0.51 -1.54
CA PHE A 12 0.56 -1.50 -0.49
C PHE A 12 -0.54 -2.57 -0.49
N TYR A 13 -1.80 -2.18 -0.66
CA TYR A 13 -2.93 -3.11 -0.71
C TYR A 13 -2.78 -4.15 -1.83
N SER A 14 -2.19 -3.78 -2.97
CA SER A 14 -1.90 -4.70 -4.08
C SER A 14 -1.03 -5.90 -3.66
N LEU A 15 -0.14 -5.74 -2.67
CA LEU A 15 0.64 -6.85 -2.11
C LEU A 15 -0.26 -7.90 -1.44
N SER A 16 -1.31 -7.44 -0.77
CA SER A 16 -2.26 -8.32 -0.09
C SER A 16 -3.15 -9.02 -1.09
N LEU A 17 -3.60 -8.34 -2.15
CA LEU A 17 -4.46 -8.92 -3.18
C LEU A 17 -3.80 -10.05 -4.00
N ARG A 18 -2.48 -10.24 -3.88
CA ARG A 18 -1.76 -11.29 -4.59
C ARG A 18 -2.27 -12.71 -4.28
N SER A 19 -2.80 -12.93 -3.08
CA SER A 19 -3.36 -14.23 -2.71
C SER A 19 -4.53 -14.05 -1.77
N GLU A 20 -5.67 -14.59 -2.18
CA GLU A 20 -6.91 -14.63 -1.39
C GLU A 20 -6.74 -15.48 -0.11
N SER A 21 -5.95 -16.56 -0.16
CA SER A 21 -5.86 -17.56 0.90
C SER A 21 -4.56 -17.55 1.70
N LYS A 22 -3.46 -17.04 1.12
CA LYS A 22 -2.15 -17.02 1.78
C LYS A 22 -1.76 -15.61 2.18
N SER A 23 -1.27 -15.51 3.42
CA SER A 23 -0.70 -14.32 4.03
C SER A 23 0.51 -13.79 3.24
N ILE A 24 0.70 -12.46 3.19
CA ILE A 24 1.91 -11.86 2.62
C ILE A 24 3.18 -12.39 3.30
N PHE A 25 3.11 -12.65 4.62
CA PHE A 25 4.23 -13.21 5.39
C PHE A 25 4.56 -14.66 5.01
N GLN A 26 3.59 -15.43 4.51
CA GLN A 26 3.81 -16.82 4.11
C GLN A 26 4.33 -16.95 2.67
N ILE A 27 3.96 -16.02 1.78
CA ILE A 27 4.39 -16.03 0.38
C ILE A 27 5.74 -15.33 0.20
N GLY A 28 6.03 -14.33 1.04
CA GLY A 28 7.20 -13.47 0.93
C GLY A 28 7.02 -12.35 -0.10
N ILE A 29 7.44 -11.14 0.28
CA ILE A 29 7.28 -9.91 -0.51
C ILE A 29 8.04 -10.00 -1.84
N PHE A 30 9.20 -10.68 -1.86
CA PHE A 30 10.06 -10.81 -3.04
C PHE A 30 9.66 -11.92 -4.02
N SER A 31 8.61 -12.70 -3.73
CA SER A 31 8.24 -13.81 -4.61
C SER A 31 7.64 -13.35 -5.95
N ASN A 32 7.21 -12.09 -6.08
CA ASN A 32 6.83 -11.49 -7.37
C ASN A 32 7.54 -10.15 -7.59
N ILE A 33 8.71 -10.23 -8.24
CA ILE A 33 9.56 -9.06 -8.51
C ILE A 33 8.89 -8.03 -9.43
N TYR A 34 8.00 -8.45 -10.33
CA TYR A 34 7.26 -7.54 -11.20
C TYR A 34 6.29 -6.68 -10.41
N LEU A 35 5.59 -7.26 -9.42
CA LEU A 35 4.70 -6.51 -8.54
C LEU A 35 5.48 -5.52 -7.66
N VAL A 36 6.61 -5.94 -7.09
CA VAL A 36 7.48 -5.05 -6.32
C VAL A 36 8.01 -3.92 -7.21
N GLY A 37 8.43 -4.23 -8.44
CA GLY A 37 8.84 -3.22 -9.42
C GLY A 37 7.72 -2.21 -9.73
N ALA A 38 6.48 -2.68 -9.93
CA ALA A 38 5.33 -1.81 -10.16
C ALA A 38 5.05 -0.88 -8.96
N ILE A 39 5.17 -1.39 -7.73
CA ILE A 39 5.03 -0.59 -6.51
C ILE A 39 6.13 0.48 -6.43
N VAL A 40 7.38 0.11 -6.68
CA VAL A 40 8.52 1.05 -6.66
C VAL A 40 8.32 2.15 -7.72
N VAL A 41 7.97 1.77 -8.95
CA VAL A 41 7.68 2.74 -10.02
C VAL A 41 6.49 3.63 -9.63
N GLY A 42 5.43 3.07 -9.05
CA GLY A 42 4.28 3.82 -8.55
C GLY A 42 4.68 4.85 -7.49
N LEU A 43 5.51 4.48 -6.52
CA LEU A 43 6.01 5.40 -5.49
C LEU A 43 6.89 6.52 -6.08
N ILE A 44 7.74 6.22 -7.07
CA ILE A 44 8.55 7.23 -7.76
C ILE A 44 7.68 8.24 -8.50
N LEU A 45 6.65 7.75 -9.20
CA LEU A 45 5.68 8.62 -9.88
C LEU A 45 4.91 9.48 -8.87
N GLN A 46 4.53 8.89 -7.72
CA GLN A 46 3.88 9.60 -6.63
C GLN A 46 4.72 10.78 -6.13
N MET A 47 6.02 10.54 -5.89
CA MET A 47 6.97 11.57 -5.45
C MET A 47 7.14 12.65 -6.52
N SER A 48 7.24 12.24 -7.80
CA SER A 48 7.38 13.15 -8.94
C SER A 48 6.18 14.12 -9.06
N VAL A 49 4.96 13.67 -8.77
CA VAL A 49 3.76 14.52 -8.77
C VAL A 49 3.82 15.60 -7.68
N ILE A 50 4.44 15.32 -6.53
CA ILE A 50 4.51 16.24 -5.40
C ILE A 50 5.67 17.24 -5.57
N GLU A 51 6.82 16.78 -6.05
CA GLU A 51 8.02 17.61 -6.17
C GLU A 51 8.01 18.52 -7.39
N ILE A 52 7.39 18.10 -8.50
CA ILE A 52 7.38 18.89 -9.73
C ILE A 52 6.24 19.92 -9.68
N ALA A 53 6.59 21.19 -9.50
CA ALA A 53 5.66 22.31 -9.35
C ALA A 53 4.46 22.34 -10.34
N PRO A 54 4.64 22.16 -11.66
CA PRO A 54 3.50 22.13 -12.59
C PRO A 54 2.58 20.92 -12.37
N LEU A 55 3.11 19.75 -12.01
CA LEU A 55 2.31 18.56 -11.69
C LEU A 55 1.58 18.76 -10.35
N ALA A 56 2.28 19.24 -9.32
CA ALA A 56 1.68 19.56 -8.03
C ALA A 56 0.52 20.56 -8.16
N ALA A 57 0.68 21.58 -9.02
CA ALA A 57 -0.38 22.55 -9.31
C ALA A 57 -1.60 21.91 -10.02
N MET A 58 -1.39 21.01 -10.99
CA MET A 58 -2.49 20.30 -11.66
C MET A 58 -3.29 19.42 -10.69
N PHE A 59 -2.59 18.73 -9.79
CA PHE A 59 -3.22 17.86 -8.79
C PHE A 59 -3.59 18.60 -7.49
N LYS A 60 -3.42 19.93 -7.44
CA LYS A 60 -3.61 20.77 -6.24
C LYS A 60 -2.91 20.20 -5.00
N CYS A 61 -1.75 19.58 -5.20
CA CYS A 61 -0.92 19.02 -4.15
C CYS A 61 -0.03 20.11 -3.55
N VAL A 62 0.05 20.11 -2.22
CA VAL A 62 0.98 20.95 -1.47
C VAL A 62 2.16 20.11 -1.02
N ASN A 63 3.32 20.75 -0.87
CA ASN A 63 4.50 20.12 -0.34
C ASN A 63 4.21 19.61 1.08
N LEU A 64 4.53 18.33 1.33
CA LEU A 64 4.27 17.67 2.60
C LEU A 64 5.46 17.84 3.54
N ASN A 65 5.17 18.14 4.80
CA ASN A 65 6.21 18.21 5.82
C ASN A 65 6.63 16.79 6.26
N ALA A 66 7.77 16.64 6.91
CA ALA A 66 8.26 15.33 7.38
C ALA A 66 7.24 14.61 8.30
N ASN A 67 6.54 15.35 9.17
CA ASN A 67 5.50 14.80 10.03
C ASN A 67 4.28 14.29 9.24
N ASP A 68 3.94 14.93 8.12
CA ASP A 68 2.82 14.49 7.30
C ASP A 68 3.14 13.16 6.62
N TRP A 69 4.40 12.97 6.21
CA TRP A 69 4.86 11.70 5.61
C TRP A 69 4.75 10.51 6.56
N GLU A 70 5.01 10.70 7.86
CA GLU A 70 4.80 9.66 8.86
C GLU A 70 3.33 9.26 8.93
N MET A 71 2.41 10.23 8.99
CA MET A 71 0.98 9.94 8.94
C MET A 71 0.59 9.25 7.64
N VAL A 72 1.13 9.69 6.49
CA VAL A 72 0.87 9.05 5.21
C VAL A 72 1.24 7.57 5.25
N PHE A 73 2.41 7.25 5.80
CA PHE A 73 2.88 5.88 5.88
C PHE A 73 1.97 5.02 6.78
N VAL A 74 1.58 5.52 7.94
CA VAL A 74 0.67 4.82 8.87
C VAL A 74 -0.68 4.56 8.20
N PHE A 75 -1.30 5.56 7.59
CA PHE A 75 -2.61 5.39 6.94
C PHE A 75 -2.54 4.55 5.66
N ALA A 76 -1.44 4.63 4.90
CA ALA A 76 -1.27 3.84 3.69
C ALA A 76 -1.15 2.34 3.97
N LEU A 77 -0.63 1.95 5.13
CA LEU A 77 -0.54 0.55 5.54
C LEU A 77 -1.86 -0.02 6.09
N MET A 78 -2.81 0.82 6.50
CA MET A 78 -4.07 0.37 7.10
C MET A 78 -4.82 -0.68 6.26
N PRO A 79 -5.04 -0.50 4.94
CA PRO A 79 -5.77 -1.50 4.15
C PRO A 79 -5.03 -2.83 4.03
N LEU A 80 -3.69 -2.79 3.97
CA LEU A 80 -2.86 -4.00 3.98
C LEU A 80 -3.03 -4.75 5.30
N VAL A 81 -2.94 -4.05 6.44
CA VAL A 81 -3.10 -4.66 7.77
C VAL A 81 -4.49 -5.25 7.95
N VAL A 82 -5.54 -4.51 7.56
CA VAL A 82 -6.93 -4.97 7.65
C VAL A 82 -7.15 -6.24 6.83
N ASN A 83 -6.69 -6.27 5.57
CA ASN A 83 -6.85 -7.44 4.71
C ASN A 83 -6.08 -8.66 5.23
N GLU A 84 -4.91 -8.42 5.81
CA GLU A 84 -4.09 -9.47 6.40
C GLU A 84 -4.78 -10.06 7.65
N ILE A 85 -5.40 -9.22 8.49
CA ILE A 85 -6.22 -9.67 9.63
C ILE A 85 -7.43 -10.49 9.14
N GLU A 86 -8.15 -10.03 8.11
CA GLU A 86 -9.30 -10.75 7.55
C GLU A 86 -8.94 -12.15 7.08
N LYS A 87 -7.78 -12.31 6.43
CA LYS A 87 -7.26 -13.62 6.00
C LYS A 87 -6.90 -14.51 7.18
N LEU A 88 -6.27 -13.95 8.21
CA LEU A 88 -5.94 -14.70 9.43
C LEU A 88 -7.20 -15.23 10.11
N VAL A 89 -8.23 -14.39 10.27
CA VAL A 89 -9.52 -14.78 10.87
C VAL A 89 -10.21 -15.86 10.03
N THR A 90 -10.25 -15.70 8.70
CA THR A 90 -10.86 -16.68 7.79
C THR A 90 -10.15 -18.03 7.86
N ARG A 91 -8.83 -18.04 7.91
CA ARG A 91 -8.02 -19.26 8.05
C ARG A 91 -8.23 -19.95 9.40
N MET A 92 -8.37 -19.20 10.49
CA MET A 92 -8.64 -19.77 11.81
C MET A 92 -10.02 -20.42 11.85
N LYS A 93 -11.04 -19.82 11.23
CA LYS A 93 -12.38 -20.42 11.12
C LYS A 93 -12.37 -21.71 10.29
N SER A 94 -11.72 -21.72 9.13
CA SER A 94 -11.65 -22.92 8.28
C SER A 94 -10.92 -24.11 8.93
N LYS A 95 -10.06 -23.87 9.93
CA LYS A 95 -9.35 -24.94 10.64
C LYS A 95 -10.12 -25.48 11.85
N SER A 96 -11.22 -24.84 12.25
CA SER A 96 -12.06 -25.27 13.37
C SER A 96 -13.20 -26.20 12.95
N ASP A 97 -13.44 -26.35 11.65
CA ASP A 97 -14.49 -27.22 11.06
C ASP A 97 -13.94 -28.58 10.59
N ASP A 98 -12.65 -28.88 10.82
CA ASP A 98 -11.99 -30.19 10.64
C ASP A 98 -11.59 -30.79 12.00
#